data_AF-A0A0T6B6Q6-F1
#
_entry.id   AF-A0A0T6B6Q6-F1
#
_cell.length_a   1.000
_cell.length_b   1.000
_cell.length_c   1.000
_cell.angle_alpha   90.00
_cell.angle_beta   90.00
_cell.angle_gamma   90.00
#
_symmetry.space_group_name_H-M   'P 1'
#
loop_
_entity.id
_entity.type
_entity.pdbx_description
1 polymer ?
#
loop_
_entity_poly.entity_id
_entity_poly.type
_entity_poly.pdbx_seq_one_letter_code
_entity_poly.pdbx_strand_id
1 'polypeptide(L)'
;MLRRLECGHEAEFPCYQTEFQCNHPVSVELPCNHRVNNKPCYIDIERFRCPYPCNVRIDTCGHTCTERCHINYDPDHLEYKCYKPCTEYRKNCSMQIPDHICSKYCFEECPDCDIVVRKERSCSHFYDIRCSVDVETVSCEKPCKKALPCGHRCKLKCQETCGNCKIKVKKTIPECGHEVEVECSKVPTVDDCKQKCILVLPCGHNCKNKCKEKCSTKCNELVDSIIPLGCGHSSRIPCFMNTAEYIRQNAQEVVMECKEACNASLECKHRCSGSCGECYQGRIHKICLEDCGVDLVCGHKCTVPCRQICPPCFQKCMYKCSH
;
A
#
# COMPACT_ATOMS: atom_id res chain seq x y z
N MET A 1 0.61 5.60 -98.90
CA MET A 1 1.58 5.65 -100.02
C MET A 1 2.90 5.11 -99.49
N LEU A 2 3.52 4.12 -100.15
CA LEU A 2 4.85 3.63 -99.78
C LEU A 2 5.87 4.73 -100.06
N ARG A 3 6.63 5.14 -99.03
CA ARG A 3 7.70 6.13 -99.14
C ARG A 3 8.98 5.54 -98.57
N ARG A 4 10.10 5.76 -99.27
CA ARG A 4 11.44 5.41 -98.78
C ARG A 4 11.97 6.54 -97.90
N LEU A 5 12.35 6.23 -96.68
CA LEU A 5 12.90 7.17 -95.70
C LEU A 5 14.42 7.35 -95.91
N GLU A 6 15.00 8.41 -95.35
CA GLU A 6 16.45 8.69 -95.45
C GLU A 6 17.34 7.58 -94.88
N CYS A 7 16.82 6.81 -93.93
CA CYS A 7 17.47 5.61 -93.39
C CYS A 7 17.44 4.39 -94.33
N GLY A 8 16.87 4.52 -95.53
CA GLY A 8 16.83 3.46 -96.56
C GLY A 8 15.66 2.48 -96.45
N HIS A 9 14.86 2.54 -95.38
CA HIS A 9 13.69 1.68 -95.19
C HIS A 9 12.42 2.23 -95.86
N GLU A 10 11.52 1.34 -96.26
CA GLU A 10 10.24 1.67 -96.84
C GLU A 10 9.11 1.47 -95.81
N ALA A 11 8.18 2.42 -95.75
CA ALA A 11 7.03 2.32 -94.87
C ALA A 11 5.79 2.97 -95.49
N GLU A 12 4.62 2.46 -95.10
CA GLU A 12 3.32 2.96 -95.54
C GLU A 12 2.83 4.10 -94.67
N PHE A 13 2.54 5.24 -95.28
CA PHE A 13 2.10 6.43 -94.56
C PHE A 13 0.85 7.09 -95.15
N PRO A 14 -0.01 7.70 -94.30
CA PRO A 14 -1.08 8.59 -94.74
C PRO A 14 -0.53 9.84 -95.43
N CYS A 15 -1.24 10.36 -96.43
CA CYS A 15 -0.76 11.47 -97.27
C CYS A 15 -0.61 12.81 -96.52
N TYR A 16 -1.27 12.99 -95.37
CA TYR A 16 -1.36 14.25 -94.62
C TYR A 16 -0.27 14.44 -93.55
N GLN A 17 0.54 13.42 -93.25
CA GLN A 17 1.59 13.50 -92.24
C GLN A 17 2.91 13.97 -92.89
N THR A 18 3.65 14.85 -92.21
CA THR A 18 4.86 15.51 -92.75
C THR A 18 6.14 15.10 -92.02
N GLU A 19 6.04 14.62 -90.77
CA GLU A 19 7.16 14.11 -89.98
C GLU A 19 6.97 12.61 -89.70
N PHE A 20 7.99 11.81 -89.99
CA PHE A 20 7.91 10.35 -89.91
C PHE A 20 9.13 9.73 -89.25
N GLN A 21 8.87 8.82 -88.32
CA GLN A 21 9.86 8.01 -87.63
C GLN A 21 9.86 6.59 -88.21
N CYS A 22 11.01 6.10 -88.65
CA CYS A 22 11.17 4.75 -89.20
C CYS A 22 11.04 3.67 -88.13
N ASN A 23 9.90 2.97 -88.11
CA ASN A 23 9.64 1.86 -87.18
C ASN A 23 10.21 0.50 -87.64
N HIS A 24 10.95 0.44 -88.74
CA HIS A 24 11.56 -0.80 -89.21
C HIS A 24 12.47 -1.41 -88.12
N PRO A 25 12.29 -2.69 -87.74
CA PRO A 25 13.12 -3.33 -86.74
C PRO A 25 14.53 -3.52 -87.28
N VAL A 26 15.53 -3.09 -86.52
CA VAL A 26 16.95 -3.28 -86.82
C VAL A 26 17.61 -4.11 -85.74
N SER A 27 18.58 -4.93 -86.16
CA SER A 27 19.40 -5.73 -85.25
C SER A 27 20.66 -4.96 -84.85
N VAL A 28 20.80 -4.66 -83.57
CA VAL A 28 21.94 -3.91 -83.02
C VAL A 28 22.43 -4.53 -81.71
N GLU A 29 23.69 -4.25 -81.37
CA GLU A 29 24.26 -4.56 -80.07
C GLU A 29 24.19 -3.29 -79.19
N LEU A 30 23.54 -3.39 -78.03
CA LEU A 30 23.38 -2.26 -77.11
C LEU A 30 24.65 -2.09 -76.23
N PRO A 31 24.87 -0.90 -75.63
CA PRO A 31 26.00 -0.67 -74.71
C PRO A 31 26.08 -1.63 -73.52
N CYS A 32 24.96 -2.29 -73.19
CA CYS A 32 24.87 -3.34 -72.18
C CYS A 32 25.28 -4.74 -72.70
N ASN A 33 25.89 -4.84 -73.88
CA ASN A 33 26.29 -6.07 -74.58
C ASN A 33 25.14 -7.04 -74.89
N HIS A 34 23.88 -6.59 -74.78
CA HIS A 34 22.72 -7.37 -75.21
C HIS A 34 22.42 -7.10 -76.68
N ARG A 35 22.23 -8.20 -77.44
CA ARG A 35 21.81 -8.15 -78.84
C ARG A 35 20.29 -8.11 -78.94
N VAL A 36 19.77 -7.05 -79.58
CA VAL A 36 18.34 -6.84 -79.81
C VAL A 36 18.04 -6.84 -81.30
N ASN A 37 16.98 -7.52 -81.72
CA ASN A 37 16.63 -7.69 -83.13
C ASN A 37 15.42 -6.86 -83.56
N ASN A 38 14.81 -6.13 -82.62
CA ASN A 38 13.51 -5.46 -82.78
C ASN A 38 13.55 -3.97 -82.41
N LYS A 39 14.73 -3.35 -82.38
CA LYS A 39 14.86 -1.93 -82.10
C LYS A 39 14.30 -1.13 -83.29
N PRO A 40 13.39 -0.16 -83.10
CA PRO A 40 12.97 0.74 -84.18
C PRO A 40 14.15 1.57 -84.70
N CYS A 41 14.30 1.65 -86.02
CA CYS A 41 15.40 2.36 -86.68
C CYS A 41 15.53 3.83 -86.20
N TYR A 42 14.41 4.53 -86.00
CA TYR A 42 14.41 5.95 -85.62
C TYR A 42 14.92 6.25 -84.20
N ILE A 43 14.87 5.27 -83.28
CA ILE A 43 15.27 5.49 -81.88
C ILE A 43 16.79 5.46 -81.81
N ASP A 44 17.41 6.41 -81.13
CA ASP A 44 18.86 6.35 -80.91
C ASP A 44 19.26 5.15 -80.02
N ILE A 45 20.44 4.55 -80.26
CA ILE A 45 20.91 3.38 -79.51
C ILE A 45 21.01 3.66 -78.01
N GLU A 46 21.41 4.87 -77.61
CA GLU A 46 21.57 5.26 -76.20
C GLU A 46 20.22 5.43 -75.49
N ARG A 47 19.17 5.79 -76.24
CA ARG A 47 17.81 6.02 -75.71
C ARG A 47 16.92 4.79 -75.74
N PHE A 48 17.33 3.72 -76.43
CA PHE A 48 16.53 2.51 -76.52
C PHE A 48 16.62 1.69 -75.22
N ARG A 49 15.47 1.44 -74.59
CA ARG A 49 15.41 0.59 -73.37
C ARG A 49 15.60 -0.87 -73.74
N CYS A 50 16.63 -1.49 -73.18
CA CYS A 50 16.92 -2.91 -73.39
C CYS A 50 15.76 -3.79 -72.87
N PRO A 51 15.28 -4.80 -73.62
CA PRO A 51 14.18 -5.67 -73.21
C PRO A 51 14.61 -6.83 -72.28
N TYR A 52 15.92 -7.11 -72.16
CA TYR A 52 16.44 -8.18 -71.32
C TYR A 52 16.28 -7.85 -69.83
N PRO A 53 16.07 -8.84 -68.95
CA PRO A 53 15.99 -8.62 -67.51
C PRO A 53 17.32 -8.13 -66.94
N CYS A 54 17.28 -7.26 -65.93
CA CYS A 54 18.46 -6.93 -65.15
C CYS A 54 18.74 -8.06 -64.14
N ASN A 55 19.86 -8.76 -64.28
CA ASN A 55 20.23 -9.88 -63.39
C ASN A 55 21.18 -9.47 -62.24
N VAL A 56 21.38 -8.16 -62.05
CA VAL A 56 22.23 -7.62 -60.99
C VAL A 56 21.60 -7.90 -59.62
N ARG A 57 22.41 -8.34 -58.65
CA ARG A 57 22.02 -8.46 -57.25
C ARG A 57 22.34 -7.14 -56.55
N ILE A 58 21.36 -6.58 -55.85
CA ILE A 58 21.53 -5.32 -55.13
C ILE A 58 22.31 -5.56 -53.85
N ASP A 59 23.44 -4.89 -53.66
CA ASP A 59 24.34 -5.14 -52.52
C ASP A 59 23.68 -4.85 -51.16
N THR A 60 22.77 -3.89 -51.09
CA THR A 60 22.11 -3.50 -49.82
C THR A 60 21.12 -4.53 -49.28
N CYS A 61 20.60 -5.43 -50.12
CA CYS A 61 19.59 -6.41 -49.70
C CYS A 61 19.75 -7.82 -50.28
N GLY A 62 20.70 -8.04 -51.19
CA GLY A 62 20.93 -9.33 -51.86
C GLY A 62 19.86 -9.74 -52.87
N HIS A 63 18.76 -8.99 -53.01
CA HIS A 63 17.72 -9.27 -53.98
C HIS A 63 18.18 -8.98 -55.41
N THR A 64 17.81 -9.86 -56.36
CA THR A 64 17.96 -9.57 -57.80
C THR A 64 17.01 -8.46 -58.24
N CYS A 65 17.51 -7.53 -59.05
CA CYS A 65 16.74 -6.46 -59.70
C CYS A 65 15.54 -7.05 -60.47
N THR A 66 14.39 -6.38 -60.39
CA THR A 66 13.16 -6.80 -61.10
C THR A 66 12.90 -6.00 -62.38
N GLU A 67 13.67 -4.94 -62.61
CA GLU A 67 13.57 -4.13 -63.82
C GLU A 67 14.25 -4.78 -65.01
N ARG A 68 13.95 -4.24 -66.20
CA ARG A 68 14.72 -4.56 -67.41
C ARG A 68 16.09 -3.89 -67.34
N CYS A 69 17.05 -4.36 -68.13
CA CYS A 69 18.40 -3.82 -68.17
C CYS A 69 18.37 -2.30 -68.36
N HIS A 70 18.82 -1.59 -67.33
CA HIS A 70 18.74 -0.13 -67.21
C HIS A 70 20.12 0.49 -66.94
N ILE A 71 21.20 -0.19 -67.35
CA ILE A 71 22.58 0.27 -67.13
C ILE A 71 22.86 1.66 -67.73
N ASN A 72 22.11 2.07 -68.75
CA ASN A 72 22.23 3.39 -69.38
C ASN A 72 21.64 4.53 -68.53
N TYR A 73 20.81 4.23 -67.53
CA TYR A 73 20.11 5.22 -66.71
C TYR A 73 20.50 5.14 -65.23
N ASP A 74 20.68 3.92 -64.71
CA ASP A 74 21.04 3.66 -63.33
C ASP A 74 21.97 2.43 -63.28
N PRO A 75 23.25 2.58 -63.69
CA PRO A 75 24.20 1.47 -63.72
C PRO A 75 24.47 0.89 -62.33
N ASP A 76 24.58 1.77 -61.34
CA ASP A 76 24.92 1.44 -59.96
C ASP A 76 23.69 1.17 -59.06
N HIS A 77 22.48 1.20 -59.63
CA HIS A 77 21.22 0.94 -58.90
C HIS A 77 21.02 1.87 -57.69
N LEU A 78 21.44 3.13 -57.81
CA LEU A 78 21.34 4.13 -56.74
C LEU A 78 19.90 4.65 -56.59
N GLU A 79 19.16 4.74 -57.69
CA GLU A 79 17.77 5.22 -57.71
C GLU A 79 16.75 4.07 -57.66
N TYR A 80 17.18 2.85 -57.98
CA TYR A 80 16.35 1.66 -57.94
C TYR A 80 15.82 1.34 -56.52
N LYS A 81 14.50 1.15 -56.41
CA LYS A 81 13.83 0.74 -55.17
C LYS A 81 13.40 -0.73 -55.24
N CYS A 82 13.87 -1.55 -54.30
CA CYS A 82 13.55 -2.97 -54.26
C CYS A 82 12.18 -3.23 -53.61
N TYR A 83 11.17 -3.58 -54.43
CA TYR A 83 9.81 -3.91 -53.98
C TYR A 83 9.61 -5.38 -53.58
N LYS A 84 10.69 -6.16 -53.42
CA LYS A 84 10.57 -7.50 -52.84
C LYS A 84 10.23 -7.41 -51.34
N PRO A 85 9.52 -8.40 -50.78
CA PRO A 85 9.24 -8.43 -49.35
C PRO A 85 10.56 -8.44 -48.57
N CYS A 86 10.62 -7.68 -47.49
CA CYS A 86 11.77 -7.68 -46.61
C CYS A 86 11.92 -9.06 -45.93
N THR A 87 13.13 -9.62 -45.96
CA THR A 87 13.45 -10.89 -45.28
C THR A 87 14.08 -10.67 -43.90
N GLU A 88 14.38 -9.43 -43.55
CA GLU A 88 14.97 -9.05 -42.27
C GLU A 88 13.92 -9.00 -41.15
N TYR A 89 14.37 -9.21 -39.92
CA TYR A 89 13.53 -9.02 -38.73
C TYR A 89 13.27 -7.52 -38.48
N ARG A 90 12.15 -7.21 -37.82
CA ARG A 90 11.84 -5.84 -37.39
C ARG A 90 12.98 -5.24 -36.55
N LYS A 91 13.16 -3.91 -36.60
CA LYS A 91 14.21 -3.22 -35.81
C LYS A 91 14.00 -3.48 -34.31
N ASN A 92 15.12 -3.54 -33.58
CA ASN A 92 15.17 -3.81 -32.14
C ASN A 92 14.44 -5.10 -31.69
N CYS A 93 14.25 -6.05 -32.61
CA CYS A 93 13.64 -7.33 -32.27
C CYS A 93 14.60 -8.20 -31.45
N SER A 94 14.16 -8.65 -30.28
CA SER A 94 14.91 -9.61 -29.45
C SER A 94 14.62 -11.08 -29.81
N MET A 95 13.66 -11.35 -30.69
CA MET A 95 13.17 -12.70 -31.00
C MET A 95 13.33 -13.01 -32.50
N GLN A 96 14.13 -14.01 -32.83
CA GLN A 96 14.36 -14.44 -34.21
C GLN A 96 13.33 -15.51 -34.62
N ILE A 97 12.05 -15.14 -34.64
CA ILE A 97 10.94 -16.04 -35.01
C ILE A 97 10.14 -15.50 -36.20
N PRO A 98 9.49 -16.36 -37.01
CA PRO A 98 8.86 -15.96 -38.27
C PRO A 98 7.86 -14.80 -38.15
N ASP A 99 7.07 -14.74 -37.08
CA ASP A 99 6.08 -13.67 -36.87
C ASP A 99 6.73 -12.29 -36.73
N HIS A 100 8.02 -12.22 -36.39
CA HIS A 100 8.77 -11.00 -36.19
C HIS A 100 9.52 -10.51 -37.45
N ILE A 101 9.36 -11.21 -38.58
CA ILE A 101 9.87 -10.76 -39.88
C ILE A 101 9.17 -9.46 -40.30
N CYS A 102 9.92 -8.57 -40.93
CA CYS A 102 9.39 -7.30 -41.41
C CYS A 102 8.36 -7.52 -42.52
N SER A 103 7.19 -6.89 -42.39
CA SER A 103 6.12 -6.98 -43.38
C SER A 103 6.18 -5.88 -44.46
N LYS A 104 7.24 -5.05 -44.46
CA LYS A 104 7.44 -3.95 -45.40
C LYS A 104 8.24 -4.38 -46.63
N TYR A 105 8.25 -3.53 -47.66
CA TYR A 105 9.15 -3.72 -48.80
C TYR A 105 10.60 -3.47 -48.41
N CYS A 106 11.52 -4.08 -49.14
CA CYS A 106 12.94 -4.05 -48.80
C CYS A 106 13.56 -2.63 -48.82
N PHE A 107 13.04 -1.71 -49.65
CA PHE A 107 13.52 -0.32 -49.68
C PHE A 107 12.99 0.52 -48.50
N GLU A 108 11.97 0.05 -47.79
CA GLU A 108 11.40 0.77 -46.64
C GLU A 108 12.23 0.50 -45.38
N GLU A 109 12.35 1.52 -44.52
CA GLU A 109 12.94 1.32 -43.21
C GLU A 109 12.09 0.37 -42.37
N CYS A 110 12.74 -0.65 -41.82
CA CYS A 110 12.07 -1.61 -40.94
C CYS A 110 11.59 -0.91 -39.67
N PRO A 111 10.30 -1.04 -39.28
CA PRO A 111 9.80 -0.48 -38.04
C PRO A 111 10.31 -1.25 -36.83
N ASP A 112 10.22 -0.65 -35.65
CA ASP A 112 10.43 -1.34 -34.38
C ASP A 112 9.46 -2.51 -34.22
N CYS A 113 9.92 -3.57 -33.57
CA CYS A 113 9.10 -4.73 -33.28
C CYS A 113 8.00 -4.41 -32.25
N ASP A 114 6.74 -4.36 -32.69
CA ASP A 114 5.56 -4.06 -31.86
C ASP A 114 4.86 -5.30 -31.28
N ILE A 115 5.36 -6.49 -31.59
CA ILE A 115 4.79 -7.76 -31.14
C ILE A 115 4.97 -7.89 -29.64
N VAL A 116 3.88 -8.18 -28.95
CA VAL A 116 3.88 -8.36 -27.50
C VAL A 116 4.45 -9.73 -27.16
N VAL A 117 5.54 -9.72 -26.40
CA VAL A 117 6.24 -10.91 -25.92
C VAL A 117 6.31 -10.89 -24.41
N ARG A 118 6.32 -12.08 -23.81
CA ARG A 118 6.46 -12.26 -22.37
C ARG A 118 7.95 -12.23 -21.99
N LYS A 119 8.39 -11.20 -21.27
CA LYS A 119 9.78 -11.04 -20.79
C LYS A 119 9.86 -11.19 -19.28
N GLU A 120 10.94 -11.80 -18.79
CA GLU A 120 11.28 -11.83 -17.36
C GLU A 120 12.23 -10.69 -17.03
N ARG A 121 11.90 -9.95 -15.96
CA ARG A 121 12.77 -8.91 -15.41
C ARG A 121 13.79 -9.46 -14.43
N SER A 122 14.83 -8.67 -14.12
CA SER A 122 15.80 -8.94 -13.06
C SER A 122 15.16 -9.23 -11.69
N CYS A 123 13.96 -8.70 -11.45
CA CYS A 123 13.17 -8.98 -10.25
C CYS A 123 12.33 -10.28 -10.30
N SER A 124 12.54 -11.15 -11.30
CA SER A 124 11.80 -12.40 -11.57
C SER A 124 10.28 -12.21 -11.69
N HIS A 125 9.89 -11.06 -12.24
CA HIS A 125 8.53 -10.76 -12.62
C HIS A 125 8.39 -10.78 -14.13
N PHE A 126 7.35 -11.46 -14.61
CA PHE A 126 7.01 -11.52 -16.02
C PHE A 126 6.11 -10.36 -16.43
N TYR A 127 6.34 -9.81 -17.62
CA TYR A 127 5.57 -8.75 -18.23
C TYR A 127 5.33 -9.04 -19.70
N ASP A 128 4.13 -8.73 -20.18
CA ASP A 128 3.78 -8.79 -21.59
C ASP A 128 4.01 -7.39 -22.18
N ILE A 129 5.13 -7.21 -22.89
CA ILE A 129 5.55 -5.91 -23.45
C ILE A 129 6.00 -6.07 -24.90
N ARG A 130 6.03 -4.96 -25.64
CA ARG A 130 6.53 -4.95 -27.03
C ARG A 130 7.97 -5.47 -27.08
N CYS A 131 8.27 -6.27 -28.09
CA CYS A 131 9.57 -6.91 -28.25
C CYS A 131 10.73 -5.91 -28.32
N SER A 132 10.52 -4.74 -28.93
CA SER A 132 11.52 -3.65 -28.98
C SER A 132 11.79 -2.96 -27.64
N VAL A 133 10.90 -3.10 -26.66
CA VAL A 133 11.01 -2.42 -25.37
C VAL A 133 11.84 -3.26 -24.42
N ASP A 134 12.83 -2.62 -23.79
CA ASP A 134 13.61 -3.24 -22.73
C ASP A 134 12.79 -3.36 -21.43
N VAL A 135 12.77 -4.55 -20.85
CA VAL A 135 11.91 -4.88 -19.71
C VAL A 135 12.38 -4.23 -18.41
N GLU A 136 13.67 -3.85 -18.31
CA GLU A 136 14.23 -3.22 -17.12
C GLU A 136 13.82 -1.75 -16.99
N THR A 137 13.49 -1.09 -18.12
CA THR A 137 12.98 0.29 -18.14
C THR A 137 11.56 0.43 -17.58
N VAL A 138 10.79 -0.67 -17.53
CA VAL A 138 9.44 -0.69 -16.98
C VAL A 138 9.50 -0.58 -15.46
N SER A 139 8.53 0.02 -14.78
CA SER A 139 8.49 0.05 -13.31
C SER A 139 7.78 -1.17 -12.73
N CYS A 140 8.38 -1.85 -11.72
CA CYS A 140 7.81 -3.10 -11.20
C CYS A 140 6.83 -2.85 -10.04
N GLU A 141 5.54 -2.83 -10.36
CA GLU A 141 4.48 -2.63 -9.36
C GLU A 141 3.99 -3.92 -8.68
N LYS A 142 4.45 -5.09 -9.14
CA LYS A 142 4.09 -6.38 -8.54
C LYS A 142 4.61 -6.49 -7.09
N PRO A 143 3.93 -7.27 -6.22
CA PRO A 143 4.36 -7.45 -4.83
C PRO A 143 5.77 -8.05 -4.78
N CYS A 144 6.59 -7.57 -3.85
CA CYS A 144 7.94 -8.07 -3.70
C CYS A 144 7.95 -9.54 -3.25
N LYS A 145 8.68 -10.39 -3.97
CA LYS A 145 8.84 -11.82 -3.62
C LYS A 145 10.03 -12.08 -2.67
N LYS A 146 10.82 -11.06 -2.33
CA LYS A 146 12.01 -11.22 -1.49
C LYS A 146 11.65 -11.56 -0.05
N ALA A 147 12.41 -12.49 0.53
CA ALA A 147 12.40 -12.75 1.96
C ALA A 147 13.35 -11.77 2.68
N LEU A 148 12.89 -11.19 3.78
CA LEU A 148 13.69 -10.35 4.67
C LEU A 148 14.62 -11.24 5.52
N PRO A 149 15.70 -10.71 6.13
CA PRO A 149 16.62 -11.48 6.97
C PRO A 149 15.94 -12.21 8.14
N CYS A 150 14.80 -11.71 8.62
CA CYS A 150 13.98 -12.35 9.65
C CYS A 150 13.15 -13.55 9.14
N GLY A 151 13.27 -13.93 7.86
CA GLY A 151 12.50 -15.02 7.24
C GLY A 151 11.12 -14.61 6.70
N HIS A 152 10.60 -13.44 7.08
CA HIS A 152 9.31 -12.95 6.58
C HIS A 152 9.37 -12.42 5.14
N ARG A 153 8.25 -12.53 4.40
CA ARG A 153 8.12 -11.94 3.06
C ARG A 153 7.96 -10.42 3.13
N CYS A 154 8.63 -9.71 2.22
CA CYS A 154 8.45 -8.27 2.05
C CYS A 154 7.00 -7.96 1.62
N LYS A 155 6.40 -6.93 2.23
CA LYS A 155 5.03 -6.46 1.91
C LYS A 155 5.00 -5.26 0.96
N LEU A 156 6.17 -4.74 0.56
CA LEU A 156 6.29 -3.59 -0.34
C LEU A 156 6.18 -4.03 -1.81
N LYS A 157 6.04 -3.06 -2.73
CA LYS A 157 6.17 -3.31 -4.17
C LYS A 157 7.62 -3.66 -4.51
N CYS A 158 7.82 -4.40 -5.60
CA CYS A 158 9.15 -4.91 -5.93
C CYS A 158 10.16 -3.82 -6.32
N GLN A 159 9.70 -2.70 -6.86
CA GLN A 159 10.54 -1.52 -7.14
C GLN A 159 11.01 -0.79 -5.88
N GLU A 160 10.34 -1.00 -4.75
CA GLU A 160 10.68 -0.36 -3.49
C GLU A 160 11.81 -1.14 -2.80
N THR A 161 12.77 -0.40 -2.23
CA THR A 161 13.83 -0.99 -1.42
C THR A 161 13.21 -1.66 -0.20
N CYS A 162 13.51 -2.95 0.00
CA CYS A 162 13.01 -3.71 1.12
C CYS A 162 13.56 -3.14 2.43
N GLY A 163 12.66 -2.61 3.27
CA GLY A 163 13.01 -2.10 4.59
C GLY A 163 12.89 -3.15 5.70
N ASN A 164 12.81 -2.65 6.93
CA ASN A 164 12.61 -3.48 8.12
C ASN A 164 11.25 -4.18 8.15
N CYS A 165 11.20 -5.34 8.81
CA CYS A 165 9.98 -6.13 8.91
C CYS A 165 8.98 -5.52 9.89
N LYS A 166 7.84 -5.06 9.36
CA LYS A 166 6.71 -4.49 10.12
C LYS A 166 5.67 -5.51 10.59
N ILE A 167 5.97 -6.81 10.47
CA ILE A 167 5.07 -7.85 10.99
C ILE A 167 5.15 -7.84 12.51
N LYS A 168 3.99 -7.79 13.17
CA LYS A 168 3.91 -7.89 14.62
C LYS A 168 4.08 -9.33 15.05
N VAL A 169 5.03 -9.56 15.96
CA VAL A 169 5.35 -10.87 16.52
C VAL A 169 5.37 -10.78 18.04
N LYS A 170 5.09 -11.91 18.70
CA LYS A 170 5.19 -12.05 20.14
C LYS A 170 6.66 -12.17 20.54
N LYS A 171 7.12 -11.33 21.44
CA LYS A 171 8.47 -11.36 22.01
C LYS A 171 8.41 -11.16 23.52
N THR A 172 9.35 -11.76 24.23
CA THR A 172 9.49 -11.59 25.67
C THR A 172 10.46 -10.46 25.98
N ILE A 173 10.08 -9.55 26.89
CA ILE A 173 10.97 -8.50 27.38
C ILE A 173 11.96 -9.12 28.37
N PRO A 174 13.28 -9.07 28.14
CA PRO A 174 14.26 -9.74 28.99
C PRO A 174 14.31 -9.18 30.42
N GLU A 175 14.05 -7.89 30.62
CA GLU A 175 14.14 -7.25 31.95
C GLU A 175 12.99 -7.62 32.90
N CYS A 176 11.80 -7.93 32.37
CA CYS A 176 10.63 -8.23 33.19
C CYS A 176 9.94 -9.57 32.89
N GLY A 177 10.38 -10.29 31.85
CA GLY A 177 9.86 -11.61 31.49
C GLY A 177 8.47 -11.61 30.83
N HIS A 178 7.88 -10.44 30.56
CA HIS A 178 6.54 -10.33 29.99
C HIS A 178 6.52 -10.49 28.46
N GLU A 179 5.50 -11.17 27.93
CA GLU A 179 5.27 -11.32 26.49
C GLU A 179 4.51 -10.10 25.94
N VAL A 180 5.05 -9.49 24.90
CA VAL A 180 4.45 -8.34 24.20
C VAL A 180 4.41 -8.55 22.69
N GLU A 181 3.43 -7.93 22.04
CA GLU A 181 3.30 -7.93 20.59
C GLU A 181 3.94 -6.65 20.01
N VAL A 182 5.09 -6.80 19.35
CA VAL A 182 5.86 -5.69 18.76
C VAL A 182 6.32 -6.03 17.33
N GLU A 183 6.75 -5.02 16.57
CA GLU A 183 7.30 -5.25 15.22
C GLU A 183 8.53 -6.17 15.27
N CYS A 184 8.66 -7.07 14.29
CA CYS A 184 9.72 -8.07 14.23
C CYS A 184 11.12 -7.45 14.28
N SER A 185 11.33 -6.28 13.70
CA SER A 185 12.61 -5.55 13.76
C SER A 185 12.85 -4.80 15.07
N LYS A 186 11.82 -4.61 15.92
CA LYS A 186 11.93 -3.89 17.19
C LYS A 186 12.38 -4.85 18.30
N VAL A 187 13.30 -4.38 19.14
CA VAL A 187 13.64 -5.03 20.41
C VAL A 187 12.64 -4.51 21.47
N PRO A 188 11.85 -5.37 22.13
CA PRO A 188 10.86 -4.93 23.11
C PRO A 188 11.53 -4.43 24.39
N THR A 189 11.06 -3.31 24.94
CA THR A 189 11.56 -2.72 26.20
C THR A 189 10.46 -2.68 27.26
N VAL A 190 10.80 -2.32 28.49
CA VAL A 190 9.82 -2.22 29.60
C VAL A 190 8.71 -1.21 29.31
N ASP A 191 8.96 -0.17 28.52
CA ASP A 191 7.94 0.79 28.05
C ASP A 191 6.84 0.16 27.20
N ASP A 192 7.15 -0.93 26.49
CA ASP A 192 6.17 -1.70 25.71
C ASP A 192 5.30 -2.58 26.61
N CYS A 193 5.66 -2.76 27.89
CA CYS A 193 4.95 -3.63 28.81
C CYS A 193 3.67 -2.99 29.36
N LYS A 194 2.55 -3.69 29.18
CA LYS A 194 1.23 -3.31 29.71
C LYS A 194 0.76 -4.21 30.85
N GLN A 195 1.53 -5.24 31.19
CA GLN A 195 1.17 -6.19 32.23
C GLN A 195 1.37 -5.58 33.63
N LYS A 196 0.72 -6.19 34.62
CA LYS A 196 0.92 -5.85 36.04
C LYS A 196 2.35 -6.15 36.43
N CYS A 197 2.91 -5.36 37.34
CA CYS A 197 4.24 -5.64 37.86
C CYS A 197 4.24 -6.96 38.65
N ILE A 198 5.27 -7.79 38.45
CA ILE A 198 5.47 -9.05 39.19
C ILE A 198 6.33 -8.88 40.44
N LEU A 199 6.85 -7.67 40.67
CA LEU A 199 7.75 -7.38 41.79
C LEU A 199 7.00 -7.52 43.13
N VAL A 200 7.64 -8.19 44.08
CA VAL A 200 7.20 -8.25 45.48
C VAL A 200 7.92 -7.14 46.25
N LEU A 201 7.15 -6.27 46.91
CA LEU A 201 7.67 -5.17 47.72
C LEU A 201 8.32 -5.70 49.00
N PRO A 202 9.18 -4.93 49.70
CA PRO A 202 9.80 -5.36 50.97
C PRO A 202 8.80 -5.77 52.07
N CYS A 203 7.57 -5.26 52.01
CA CYS A 203 6.48 -5.65 52.91
C CYS A 203 5.85 -7.03 52.59
N GLY A 204 6.33 -7.73 51.54
CA GLY A 204 5.83 -9.03 51.10
C GLY A 204 4.64 -8.97 50.13
N HIS A 205 4.05 -7.80 49.89
CA HIS A 205 2.93 -7.64 48.95
C HIS A 205 3.38 -7.42 47.50
N ASN A 206 2.58 -7.88 46.54
CA ASN A 206 2.82 -7.64 45.12
C ASN A 206 2.59 -6.16 44.75
N CYS A 207 3.44 -5.62 43.87
CA CYS A 207 3.28 -4.27 43.35
C CYS A 207 2.00 -4.16 42.51
N LYS A 208 1.12 -3.21 42.85
CA LYS A 208 -0.14 -2.94 42.11
C LYS A 208 0.06 -2.09 40.84
N ASN A 209 1.24 -1.53 40.64
CA ASN A 209 1.54 -0.68 39.49
C ASN A 209 1.68 -1.51 38.21
N LYS A 210 1.58 -0.85 37.06
CA LYS A 210 1.93 -1.47 35.77
C LYS A 210 3.45 -1.68 35.71
N CYS A 211 3.90 -2.68 34.96
CA CYS A 211 5.33 -3.00 34.85
C CYS A 211 6.17 -1.82 34.33
N LYS A 212 5.60 -0.96 33.49
CA LYS A 212 6.24 0.26 32.98
C LYS A 212 6.34 1.41 33.98
N GLU A 213 5.61 1.34 35.09
CA GLU A 213 5.60 2.38 36.11
C GLU A 213 6.67 2.05 37.16
N LYS A 214 7.36 3.08 37.67
CA LYS A 214 8.28 2.89 38.80
C LYS A 214 7.51 2.31 39.98
N CYS A 215 8.05 1.27 40.59
CA CYS A 215 7.45 0.67 41.78
C CYS A 215 7.52 1.67 42.94
N SER A 216 6.39 1.92 43.59
CA SER A 216 6.35 2.70 44.83
C SER A 216 6.79 1.84 46.00
N THR A 217 7.56 2.40 46.94
CA THR A 217 7.88 1.76 48.21
C THR A 217 6.68 1.80 49.19
N LYS A 218 5.70 2.68 48.97
CA LYS A 218 4.48 2.77 49.76
C LYS A 218 3.44 1.77 49.26
N CYS A 219 3.22 0.71 50.02
CA CYS A 219 2.21 -0.31 49.73
C CYS A 219 0.82 0.13 50.20
N ASN A 220 -0.13 0.31 49.26
CA ASN A 220 -1.53 0.64 49.53
C ASN A 220 -2.43 -0.61 49.68
N GLU A 221 -1.86 -1.79 49.94
CA GLU A 221 -2.67 -2.96 50.32
C GLU A 221 -3.33 -2.70 51.67
N LEU A 222 -4.64 -2.92 51.76
CA LEU A 222 -5.37 -2.75 53.02
C LEU A 222 -5.19 -4.00 53.87
N VAL A 223 -4.56 -3.84 55.02
CA VAL A 223 -4.26 -4.91 55.97
C VAL A 223 -4.84 -4.55 57.34
N ASP A 224 -5.16 -5.57 58.14
CA ASP A 224 -5.67 -5.35 59.49
C ASP A 224 -4.59 -4.68 60.35
N SER A 225 -4.98 -3.64 61.10
CA SER A 225 -4.07 -2.85 61.93
C SER A 225 -3.38 -3.72 62.98
N ILE A 226 -2.04 -3.63 63.08
CA ILE A 226 -1.28 -4.45 64.04
C ILE A 226 -1.53 -4.08 65.51
N ILE A 227 -2.03 -2.87 65.76
CA ILE A 227 -2.48 -2.38 67.05
C ILE A 227 -3.81 -1.64 66.85
N PRO A 228 -4.66 -1.55 67.89
CA PRO A 228 -5.87 -0.73 67.82
C PRO A 228 -5.54 0.71 67.45
N LEU A 229 -6.37 1.30 66.60
CA LEU A 229 -6.27 2.71 66.22
C LEU A 229 -6.55 3.61 67.44
N GLY A 230 -6.29 4.91 67.32
CA GLY A 230 -6.56 5.87 68.40
C GLY A 230 -8.03 5.92 68.87
N CYS A 231 -8.96 5.30 68.13
CA CYS A 231 -10.37 5.12 68.53
C CYS A 231 -10.65 3.80 69.29
N GLY A 232 -9.65 2.96 69.51
CA GLY A 232 -9.78 1.64 70.14
C GLY A 232 -10.20 0.50 69.20
N HIS A 233 -10.53 0.81 67.95
CA HIS A 233 -10.94 -0.20 66.96
C HIS A 233 -9.75 -0.78 66.20
N SER A 234 -9.88 -2.04 65.79
CA SER A 234 -9.02 -2.63 64.75
C SER A 234 -9.68 -2.38 63.39
N SER A 235 -8.96 -1.78 62.44
CA SER A 235 -9.49 -1.47 61.11
C SER A 235 -8.48 -1.84 60.04
N ARG A 236 -8.95 -1.93 58.79
CA ARG A 236 -8.11 -2.17 57.62
C ARG A 236 -7.51 -0.88 57.11
N ILE A 237 -6.19 -0.75 57.24
CA ILE A 237 -5.43 0.44 56.88
C ILE A 237 -4.36 0.12 55.82
N PRO A 238 -3.87 1.11 55.05
CA PRO A 238 -2.79 0.89 54.09
C PRO A 238 -1.53 0.31 54.75
N CYS A 239 -0.94 -0.72 54.13
CA CYS A 239 0.22 -1.45 54.67
C CYS A 239 1.40 -0.53 55.01
N PHE A 240 1.64 0.52 54.23
CA PHE A 240 2.72 1.47 54.51
C PHE A 240 2.52 2.26 55.82
N MET A 241 1.28 2.39 56.29
CA MET A 241 0.92 3.01 57.56
C MET A 241 0.90 2.01 58.73
N ASN A 242 0.93 0.70 58.44
CA ASN A 242 0.70 -0.35 59.43
C ASN A 242 1.97 -0.72 60.24
N THR A 243 2.67 0.30 60.76
CA THR A 243 3.77 0.12 61.71
C THR A 243 3.40 0.74 63.06
N ALA A 244 3.90 0.16 64.14
CA ALA A 244 3.50 0.57 65.49
C ALA A 244 3.94 2.00 65.79
N GLU A 245 5.06 2.42 65.21
CA GLU A 245 5.55 3.79 65.28
C GLU A 245 4.67 4.76 64.49
N TYR A 246 4.35 4.44 63.23
CA TYR A 246 3.54 5.31 62.37
C TYR A 246 2.13 5.51 62.94
N ILE A 247 1.49 4.43 63.39
CA ILE A 247 0.14 4.49 63.98
C ILE A 247 0.11 5.38 65.23
N ARG A 248 1.15 5.32 66.08
CA ARG A 248 1.23 6.15 67.30
C ARG A 248 1.53 7.61 66.99
N GLN A 249 2.45 7.89 66.06
CA GLN A 249 2.82 9.25 65.68
C GLN A 249 1.70 9.96 64.91
N ASN A 250 0.91 9.22 64.11
CA ASN A 250 -0.13 9.77 63.24
C ASN A 250 -1.54 9.32 63.66
N ALA A 251 -1.79 9.20 64.96
CA ALA A 251 -3.03 8.61 65.49
C ALA A 251 -4.31 9.28 64.95
N GLN A 252 -4.32 10.61 64.77
CA GLN A 252 -5.48 11.32 64.22
C GLN A 252 -5.71 11.01 62.72
N GLU A 253 -4.65 10.92 61.94
CA GLU A 253 -4.73 10.62 60.49
C GLU A 253 -5.22 9.18 60.28
N VAL A 254 -4.62 8.21 60.96
CA VAL A 254 -4.96 6.80 60.79
C VAL A 254 -6.36 6.48 61.30
N VAL A 255 -6.88 7.23 62.28
CA VAL A 255 -8.28 7.09 62.74
C VAL A 255 -9.28 7.43 61.64
N MET A 256 -8.95 8.31 60.68
CA MET A 256 -9.83 8.61 59.55
C MET A 256 -10.06 7.40 58.65
N GLU A 257 -9.13 6.44 58.64
CA GLU A 257 -9.26 5.16 57.91
C GLU A 257 -10.14 4.13 58.65
N CYS A 258 -10.66 4.47 59.84
CA CYS A 258 -11.53 3.58 60.61
C CYS A 258 -12.93 3.50 59.99
N LYS A 259 -13.30 2.30 59.52
CA LYS A 259 -14.59 2.02 58.87
C LYS A 259 -15.62 1.36 59.78
N GLU A 260 -15.29 1.15 61.06
CA GLU A 260 -16.25 0.64 62.04
C GLU A 260 -17.48 1.55 62.14
N ALA A 261 -18.67 0.96 62.20
CA ALA A 261 -19.92 1.71 62.24
C ALA A 261 -20.01 2.56 63.52
N CYS A 262 -20.38 3.83 63.39
CA CYS A 262 -20.46 4.73 64.53
C CYS A 262 -21.60 4.36 65.49
N ASN A 263 -22.82 4.13 64.96
CA ASN A 263 -24.00 3.70 65.71
C ASN A 263 -24.41 4.55 66.93
N ALA A 264 -23.81 5.74 67.10
CA ALA A 264 -24.12 6.66 68.19
C ALA A 264 -25.58 7.15 68.08
N SER A 265 -26.20 7.37 69.23
CA SER A 265 -27.57 7.91 69.30
C SER A 265 -27.53 9.43 69.13
N LEU A 266 -28.18 9.93 68.08
CA LEU A 266 -28.28 11.35 67.78
C LEU A 266 -29.40 12.01 68.62
N GLU A 267 -29.41 13.33 68.71
CA GLU A 267 -30.47 14.09 69.41
C GLU A 267 -31.87 13.82 68.84
N CYS A 268 -31.96 13.54 67.54
CA CYS A 268 -33.19 13.11 66.86
C CYS A 268 -33.60 11.67 67.18
N LYS A 269 -32.90 10.98 68.08
CA LYS A 269 -33.09 9.58 68.51
C LYS A 269 -32.79 8.51 67.45
N HIS A 270 -32.31 8.91 66.27
CA HIS A 270 -31.80 7.99 65.25
C HIS A 270 -30.35 7.57 65.51
N ARG A 271 -29.93 6.46 64.91
CA ARG A 271 -28.55 5.98 64.95
C ARG A 271 -27.73 6.65 63.85
N CYS A 272 -26.50 7.05 64.15
CA CYS A 272 -25.60 7.60 63.16
C CYS A 272 -25.21 6.54 62.12
N SER A 273 -25.41 6.85 60.84
CA SER A 273 -25.07 5.99 59.69
C SER A 273 -23.62 6.12 59.21
N GLY A 274 -22.82 6.99 59.83
CA GLY A 274 -21.40 7.17 59.49
C GLY A 274 -20.48 6.13 60.12
N SER A 275 -19.22 6.13 59.70
CA SER A 275 -18.16 5.36 60.38
C SER A 275 -17.51 6.13 61.53
N CYS A 276 -16.74 5.44 62.37
CA CYS A 276 -15.93 6.02 63.44
C CYS A 276 -14.95 7.06 62.90
N GLY A 277 -14.30 6.80 61.76
CA GLY A 277 -13.41 7.74 61.08
C GLY A 277 -14.15 8.98 60.56
N GLU A 278 -15.27 8.79 59.86
CA GLU A 278 -16.09 9.90 59.36
C GLU A 278 -16.67 10.77 60.47
N CYS A 279 -17.02 10.17 61.61
CA CYS A 279 -17.58 10.89 62.75
C CYS A 279 -16.51 11.51 63.66
N TYR A 280 -15.22 11.39 63.31
CA TYR A 280 -14.08 11.80 64.13
C TYR A 280 -14.22 11.30 65.57
N GLN A 281 -14.46 10.00 65.72
CA GLN A 281 -14.68 9.34 67.02
C GLN A 281 -15.91 9.86 67.78
N GLY A 282 -16.92 10.33 67.06
CA GLY A 282 -18.18 10.83 67.64
C GLY A 282 -18.18 12.33 67.95
N ARG A 283 -17.18 13.09 67.49
CA ARG A 283 -17.15 14.56 67.64
C ARG A 283 -18.08 15.26 66.67
N ILE A 284 -18.19 14.76 65.45
CA ILE A 284 -19.02 15.35 64.39
C ILE A 284 -19.76 14.27 63.61
N HIS A 285 -20.96 13.93 64.07
CA HIS A 285 -21.80 12.96 63.38
C HIS A 285 -22.31 13.46 62.02
N LYS A 286 -22.52 12.54 61.09
CA LYS A 286 -23.20 12.84 59.82
C LYS A 286 -24.62 13.32 60.09
N ILE A 287 -25.12 14.18 59.19
CA ILE A 287 -26.49 14.69 59.25
C ILE A 287 -27.45 13.50 59.13
N CYS A 288 -28.42 13.41 60.05
CA CYS A 288 -29.44 12.39 59.99
C CYS A 288 -30.39 12.65 58.82
N LEU A 289 -30.55 11.64 57.96
CA LEU A 289 -31.46 11.65 56.81
C LEU A 289 -32.65 10.68 56.97
N GLU A 290 -32.74 10.01 58.12
CA GLU A 290 -33.90 9.17 58.46
C GLU A 290 -35.18 9.99 58.52
N ASP A 291 -36.29 9.35 58.21
CA ASP A 291 -37.62 9.92 58.27
C ASP A 291 -37.96 10.35 59.70
N CYS A 292 -38.64 11.48 59.85
CA CYS A 292 -39.02 12.00 61.16
C CYS A 292 -39.91 11.02 61.94
N GLY A 293 -40.81 10.31 61.25
CA GLY A 293 -41.66 9.27 61.82
C GLY A 293 -42.74 9.75 62.80
N VAL A 294 -42.74 11.04 63.16
CA VAL A 294 -43.71 11.67 64.06
C VAL A 294 -45.10 11.66 63.42
N ASP A 295 -46.11 11.32 64.21
CA ASP A 295 -47.50 11.37 63.81
C ASP A 295 -47.98 12.84 63.73
N LEU A 296 -48.37 13.28 62.54
CA LEU A 296 -48.92 14.61 62.29
C LEU A 296 -50.35 14.70 62.83
N VAL A 297 -50.90 15.91 62.99
CA VAL A 297 -52.28 16.14 63.49
C VAL A 297 -53.35 15.38 62.67
N CYS A 298 -53.08 15.13 61.38
CA CYS A 298 -53.95 14.34 60.51
C CYS A 298 -53.81 12.81 60.65
N GLY A 299 -52.91 12.33 61.53
CA GLY A 299 -52.63 10.91 61.77
C GLY A 299 -51.62 10.26 60.82
N HIS A 300 -51.12 10.98 59.80
CA HIS A 300 -50.07 10.47 58.91
C HIS A 300 -48.68 10.61 59.53
N LYS A 301 -47.78 9.67 59.24
CA LYS A 301 -46.37 9.72 59.65
C LYS A 301 -45.59 10.70 58.78
N CYS A 302 -44.77 11.53 59.43
CA CYS A 302 -43.91 12.48 58.77
C CYS A 302 -42.73 11.78 58.07
N THR A 303 -42.63 11.91 56.74
CA THR A 303 -41.57 11.28 55.93
C THR A 303 -40.42 12.23 55.57
N VAL A 304 -40.46 13.49 56.02
CA VAL A 304 -39.32 14.40 55.81
C VAL A 304 -38.18 14.06 56.76
N PRO A 305 -36.92 14.38 56.41
CA PRO A 305 -35.78 14.14 57.28
C PRO A 305 -36.01 14.76 58.66
N CYS A 306 -35.70 14.02 59.72
CA CYS A 306 -36.02 14.37 61.11
C CYS A 306 -35.50 15.75 61.61
N ARG A 307 -34.51 16.34 60.93
CA ARG A 307 -33.97 17.67 61.22
C ARG A 307 -34.80 18.82 60.63
N GLN A 308 -35.68 18.52 59.68
CA GLN A 308 -36.55 19.51 59.05
C GLN A 308 -37.80 19.72 59.89
N ILE A 309 -38.31 20.95 59.87
CA ILE A 309 -39.62 21.26 60.46
C ILE A 309 -40.66 20.45 59.67
N CYS A 310 -41.51 19.72 60.39
CA CYS A 310 -42.57 18.92 59.79
C CYS A 310 -43.50 19.83 58.97
N PRO A 311 -43.55 19.69 57.63
CA PRO A 311 -44.46 20.48 56.81
C PRO A 311 -45.90 20.00 57.00
N PRO A 312 -46.91 20.81 56.60
CA PRO A 312 -48.28 20.34 56.52
C PRO A 312 -48.38 19.11 55.61
N CYS A 313 -49.23 18.16 56.01
CA CYS A 313 -49.43 16.92 55.26
C CYS A 313 -50.26 17.17 53.99
N PHE A 314 -49.73 16.79 52.83
CA PHE A 314 -50.46 16.83 51.55
C PHE A 314 -51.06 15.47 51.17
N GLN A 315 -50.97 14.45 52.04
CA GLN A 315 -51.58 13.16 51.79
C GLN A 315 -53.11 13.24 51.98
N LYS A 316 -53.83 12.49 51.15
CA LYS A 316 -55.29 12.40 51.22
C LYS A 316 -55.71 11.84 52.59
N CYS A 317 -56.39 12.65 53.39
CA CYS A 317 -56.83 12.26 54.73
C CYS A 317 -57.74 11.02 54.68
N MET A 318 -57.52 10.09 55.61
CA MET A 318 -58.40 8.92 55.78
C MET A 318 -59.72 9.29 56.45
N TYR A 319 -59.78 10.43 57.15
CA TYR A 319 -61.00 10.96 57.73
C TYR A 319 -61.76 11.78 56.69
N LYS A 320 -62.98 11.34 56.37
CA LYS A 320 -63.97 12.12 55.63
C LYS A 320 -65.08 12.53 56.57
N CYS A 321 -65.50 13.79 56.51
CA CYS A 321 -66.75 14.20 57.14
C CYS A 321 -67.93 13.55 56.41
N SER A 322 -69.03 13.34 57.14
CA SER A 322 -70.29 12.78 56.63
C SER A 322 -71.12 13.76 55.80
N HIS A 323 -70.67 15.01 55.71
CA HIS A 323 -71.25 16.09 54.91
C HIS A 323 -70.39 16.28 53.67
#